data_AF-A0A939Y202-F1
#
_entry.id   AF-A0A939Y202-F1
#
_cell.length_a   1.000
_cell.length_b   1.000
_cell.length_c   1.000
_cell.angle_alpha   90.00
_cell.angle_beta   90.00
_cell.angle_gamma   90.00
#
_symmetry.space_group_name_H-M   'P 1'
#
loop_
_entity.id
_entity.type
_entity.pdbx_description
1 polymer ?
#
loop_
_entity_poly.entity_id
_entity_poly.type
_entity_poly.pdbx_seq_one_letter_code
_entity_poly.pdbx_strand_id
1 'polypeptide(L)'
;MGKYFGTDGFRGEANRDLTVLHAFKLGRFLGAYYGSAARRARIVIGKDTRASCYMLEDALCAGMTSAGADAYLLHVTTTPSVAYVVRTENFDCGAMISASHNPYWDNGIKLINSDGEKMEDAVIARAEAFLDAEDTAPYAQRERIGRVIDYAAGRNRYVGYLISLATHSYKGVRVGLDCANGSTWQLGESVFKALGAEVYAVGNRPDGENINLDCGSTHIENLQRLVLENHLDVGFAFDGDADRCIAVDEKGQVVNGDRIMYVYASYMNSRGLMENSHVVTTVMSNMGLYAALDRLGIGYEKTDVGDR
;
A
#
# COMPACT_ATOMS: atom_id res chain seq x y z
N MET A 1 21.75 -0.94 -3.54
CA MET A 1 20.76 -1.05 -2.45
C MET A 1 21.36 -0.43 -1.21
N GLY A 2 20.58 0.34 -0.44
CA GLY A 2 21.05 1.02 0.76
C GLY A 2 21.28 0.06 1.93
N LYS A 3 21.79 0.58 3.05
CA LYS A 3 22.03 -0.22 4.27
C LYS A 3 20.72 -0.61 4.96
N TYR A 4 19.73 0.27 4.92
CA TYR A 4 18.45 0.14 5.60
C TYR A 4 17.29 0.02 4.62
N PHE A 5 17.25 0.88 3.61
CA PHE A 5 16.20 0.90 2.60
C PHE A 5 16.52 -0.08 1.46
N GLY A 6 15.69 -1.10 1.35
CA GLY A 6 15.70 -2.08 0.28
C GLY A 6 14.99 -1.59 -0.98
N THR A 7 14.51 -2.52 -1.80
CA THR A 7 13.73 -2.21 -3.02
C THR A 7 12.39 -1.54 -2.72
N ASP A 8 11.84 -1.74 -1.51
CA ASP A 8 10.53 -1.23 -1.13
C ASP A 8 10.45 -0.86 0.36
N GLY A 9 11.22 0.15 0.75
CA GLY A 9 11.25 0.71 2.10
C GLY A 9 12.32 0.10 3.02
N PHE A 10 12.35 0.59 4.27
CA PHE A 10 13.18 0.02 5.33
C PHE A 10 12.43 -1.13 5.98
N ARG A 11 12.78 -2.38 5.66
CA ARG A 11 12.13 -3.60 6.15
C ARG A 11 13.05 -4.42 7.07
N GLY A 12 12.45 -5.20 7.96
CA GLY A 12 13.14 -6.20 8.78
C GLY A 12 12.26 -6.74 9.91
N GLU A 13 12.79 -7.67 10.70
CA GLU A 13 12.07 -8.18 11.87
C GLU A 13 11.83 -7.04 12.86
N ALA A 14 10.57 -6.84 13.25
CA ALA A 14 10.17 -5.72 14.08
C ALA A 14 10.82 -5.83 15.47
N ASN A 15 11.35 -4.72 15.96
CA ASN A 15 12.10 -4.62 17.21
C ASN A 15 13.43 -5.39 17.27
N ARG A 16 13.90 -5.93 16.14
CA ARG A 16 15.24 -6.52 15.98
C ARG A 16 16.04 -5.77 14.93
N ASP A 17 15.60 -5.79 13.68
CA ASP A 17 16.24 -5.11 12.56
C ASP A 17 15.64 -3.71 12.35
N LEU A 18 14.31 -3.61 12.44
CA LEU A 18 13.57 -2.35 12.45
C LEU A 18 13.09 -2.03 13.88
N THR A 19 13.84 -1.20 14.59
CA THR A 19 13.58 -0.89 16.00
C THR A 19 12.75 0.37 16.18
N VAL A 20 12.19 0.53 17.39
CA VAL A 20 11.50 1.77 17.80
C VAL A 20 12.40 3.01 17.66
N LEU A 21 13.71 2.87 17.89
CA LEU A 21 14.67 3.97 17.76
C LEU A 21 14.91 4.35 16.30
N HIS A 22 14.90 3.37 15.38
CA HIS A 22 14.95 3.63 13.95
C HIS A 22 13.74 4.46 13.50
N ALA A 23 12.53 4.04 13.89
CA ALA A 23 11.29 4.76 13.59
C ALA A 23 11.29 6.19 14.15
N PHE A 24 11.72 6.37 15.41
CA PHE A 24 11.86 7.69 16.03
C PHE A 24 12.84 8.60 15.28
N LYS A 25 14.06 8.12 15.00
CA LYS A 25 15.05 8.88 14.23
C LYS A 25 14.56 9.22 12.83
N LEU A 26 13.88 8.29 12.15
CA LEU A 26 13.32 8.53 10.83
C LEU A 26 12.24 9.61 10.87
N GLY A 27 11.37 9.60 11.88
CA GLY A 27 10.39 10.67 12.10
C GLY A 27 11.05 12.03 12.31
N ARG A 28 12.14 12.09 13.07
CA ARG A 28 12.93 13.31 13.27
C ARG A 28 13.55 13.82 11.98
N PHE A 29 14.14 12.92 11.19
CA PHE A 29 14.68 13.24 9.87
C PHE A 29 13.61 13.88 8.99
N LEU A 30 12.45 13.24 8.83
CA LEU A 30 11.38 13.75 7.96
C LEU A 30 10.87 15.13 8.42
N GLY A 31 10.69 15.30 9.73
CA GLY A 31 10.25 16.58 10.28
C GLY A 31 11.26 17.70 10.07
N ALA A 32 12.56 17.42 10.25
CA ALA A 32 13.64 18.38 10.01
C ALA A 32 13.87 18.65 8.52
N TYR A 33 13.67 17.65 7.66
CA TYR A 33 13.92 17.73 6.22
C TYR A 33 12.87 18.57 5.50
N TYR A 34 11.58 18.35 5.79
CA TYR A 34 10.48 19.07 5.15
C TYR A 34 10.05 20.33 5.92
N GLY A 35 10.38 20.41 7.20
CA GLY A 35 10.04 21.53 8.08
C GLY A 35 11.00 22.71 7.97
N SER A 36 10.54 23.88 8.41
CA SER A 36 11.38 25.08 8.55
C SER A 36 10.88 25.97 9.69
N ALA A 37 11.63 27.01 10.05
CA ALA A 37 11.20 27.97 11.06
C ALA A 37 9.88 28.69 10.69
N ALA A 38 9.56 28.81 9.41
CA ALA A 38 8.38 29.51 8.91
C ALA A 38 7.19 28.59 8.62
N ARG A 39 7.41 27.26 8.51
CA ARG A 39 6.39 26.31 8.05
C ARG A 39 6.58 24.94 8.69
N ARG A 40 5.49 24.38 9.22
CA ARG A 40 5.44 23.00 9.68
C ARG A 40 5.30 22.06 8.49
N ALA A 41 6.11 21.00 8.48
CA ALA A 41 5.85 19.89 7.58
C ALA A 41 4.54 19.20 7.98
N ARG A 42 3.78 18.76 7.00
CA ARG A 42 2.59 17.92 7.15
C ARG A 42 2.92 16.56 6.58
N ILE A 43 2.97 15.56 7.44
CA ILE A 43 3.36 14.20 7.07
C ILE A 43 2.22 13.26 7.42
N VAL A 44 1.77 12.47 6.46
CA VAL A 44 0.69 11.50 6.69
C VAL A 44 1.25 10.11 6.95
N ILE A 45 0.64 9.39 7.88
CA ILE A 45 1.05 8.04 8.29
C ILE A 45 -0.12 7.08 8.12
N GLY A 46 0.12 5.98 7.44
CA GLY A 46 -0.77 4.81 7.40
C GLY A 46 -0.06 3.58 7.90
N LYS A 47 -0.82 2.55 8.27
CA LYS A 47 -0.29 1.24 8.68
C LYS A 47 -1.18 0.09 8.24
N ASP A 48 -0.61 -1.11 8.20
CA ASP A 48 -1.40 -2.34 8.14
C ASP A 48 -1.86 -2.79 9.54
N THR A 49 -2.21 -4.06 9.70
CA THR A 49 -2.81 -4.64 10.90
C THR A 49 -1.82 -5.27 11.88
N ARG A 50 -0.50 -5.27 11.60
CA ARG A 50 0.51 -5.89 12.49
C ARG A 50 0.52 -5.22 13.86
N ALA A 51 0.67 -6.01 14.92
CA ALA A 51 0.81 -5.48 16.28
C ALA A 51 2.01 -4.52 16.44
N SER A 52 3.10 -4.75 15.72
CA SER A 52 4.29 -3.88 15.74
C SER A 52 4.05 -2.50 15.12
N CYS A 53 3.01 -2.31 14.31
CA CYS A 53 2.69 -1.02 13.70
C CYS A 53 2.38 0.07 14.73
N TYR A 54 1.73 -0.27 15.85
CA TYR A 54 1.39 0.71 16.89
C TYR A 54 2.65 1.31 17.52
N MET A 55 3.62 0.46 17.86
CA MET A 55 4.92 0.88 18.38
C MET A 55 5.68 1.77 17.37
N LEU A 56 5.70 1.39 16.10
CA LEU A 56 6.42 2.14 15.07
C LEU A 56 5.71 3.47 14.72
N GLU A 57 4.38 3.51 14.70
CA GLU A 57 3.57 4.70 14.45
C GLU A 57 3.79 5.73 15.57
N ASP A 58 3.73 5.31 16.83
CA ASP A 58 3.96 6.18 17.99
C ASP A 58 5.39 6.75 17.97
N ALA A 59 6.38 5.93 17.60
CA ALA A 59 7.76 6.37 17.49
C ALA A 59 7.97 7.37 16.34
N LEU A 60 7.41 7.11 15.16
CA LEU A 60 7.43 8.05 14.03
C LEU A 60 6.76 9.38 14.42
N CYS A 61 5.59 9.33 15.06
CA CYS A 61 4.87 10.49 15.55
C CYS A 61 5.71 11.30 16.54
N ALA A 62 6.29 10.64 17.55
CA ALA A 62 7.15 11.30 18.53
C ALA A 62 8.36 11.95 17.85
N GLY A 63 8.97 11.27 16.87
CA GLY A 63 10.07 11.80 16.09
C GLY A 63 9.69 13.07 15.33
N MET A 64 8.65 12.98 14.50
CA MET A 64 8.14 14.08 13.67
C MET A 64 7.76 15.31 14.51
N THR A 65 6.96 15.10 15.56
CA THR A 65 6.47 16.19 16.41
C THR A 65 7.59 16.84 17.23
N SER A 66 8.60 16.07 17.66
CA SER A 66 9.80 16.61 18.31
C SER A 66 10.67 17.48 17.38
N ALA A 67 10.57 17.27 16.07
CA ALA A 67 11.21 18.11 15.04
C ALA A 67 10.31 19.25 14.54
N GLY A 68 9.07 19.36 15.04
CA GLY A 68 8.13 20.44 14.75
C GLY A 68 7.12 20.18 13.63
N ALA A 69 7.14 18.98 13.04
CA ALA A 69 6.19 18.56 12.00
C ALA A 69 4.86 18.06 12.60
N ASP A 70 3.76 18.28 11.88
CA ASP A 70 2.47 17.73 12.21
C ASP A 70 2.33 16.34 11.53
N ALA A 71 2.02 15.31 12.33
CA ALA A 71 1.82 13.93 11.91
C ALA A 71 0.32 13.63 11.80
N TYR A 72 -0.14 13.16 10.64
CA TYR A 72 -1.55 12.93 10.35
C TYR A 72 -1.83 11.44 10.23
N LEU A 73 -2.65 10.88 11.13
CA LEU A 73 -2.90 9.45 11.21
C LEU A 73 -4.09 9.03 10.35
N LEU A 74 -3.84 8.16 9.37
CA LEU A 74 -4.90 7.45 8.62
C LEU A 74 -5.35 6.17 9.33
N HIS A 75 -4.64 5.77 10.38
CA HIS A 75 -4.77 4.48 11.07
C HIS A 75 -4.56 3.31 10.10
N VAL A 76 -5.25 2.19 10.33
CA VAL A 76 -5.20 1.04 9.41
C VAL A 76 -5.75 1.45 8.03
N THR A 77 -4.90 1.34 7.01
CA THR A 77 -5.21 1.68 5.62
C THR A 77 -4.24 1.01 4.65
N THR A 78 -4.52 1.05 3.34
CA THR A 78 -3.70 0.40 2.32
C THR A 78 -2.51 1.29 1.90
N THR A 79 -1.44 0.71 1.35
CA THR A 79 -0.31 1.50 0.80
C THR A 79 -0.78 2.50 -0.27
N PRO A 80 -1.64 2.11 -1.23
CA PRO A 80 -2.20 3.05 -2.21
C PRO A 80 -3.05 4.18 -1.61
N SER A 81 -3.68 3.98 -0.45
CA SER A 81 -4.43 5.03 0.26
C SER A 81 -3.51 6.14 0.75
N VAL A 82 -2.34 5.79 1.31
CA VAL A 82 -1.34 6.78 1.73
C VAL A 82 -0.87 7.59 0.52
N ALA A 83 -0.51 6.92 -0.58
CA ALA A 83 -0.09 7.57 -1.83
C ALA A 83 -1.16 8.53 -2.38
N TYR A 84 -2.42 8.08 -2.41
CA TYR A 84 -3.54 8.92 -2.85
C TYR A 84 -3.71 10.17 -1.98
N VAL A 85 -3.71 10.01 -0.65
CA VAL A 85 -3.92 11.12 0.28
C VAL A 85 -2.77 12.13 0.20
N VAL A 86 -1.52 11.67 0.07
CA VAL A 86 -0.37 12.57 -0.07
C VAL A 86 -0.55 13.49 -1.28
N ARG A 87 -0.76 12.88 -2.45
CA ARG A 87 -0.85 13.58 -3.73
C ARG A 87 -2.05 14.53 -3.82
N THR A 88 -3.16 14.21 -3.17
CA THR A 88 -4.42 14.95 -3.34
C THR A 88 -4.67 16.01 -2.25
N GLU A 89 -3.89 16.03 -1.17
CA GLU A 89 -4.22 16.84 0.02
C GLU A 89 -3.06 17.72 0.55
N ASN A 90 -2.10 18.02 -0.31
CA ASN A 90 -0.96 18.92 -0.03
C ASN A 90 -0.14 18.49 1.20
N PHE A 91 0.16 17.20 1.30
CA PHE A 91 1.14 16.69 2.27
C PHE A 91 2.54 16.79 1.68
N ASP A 92 3.53 16.98 2.54
CA ASP A 92 4.94 17.05 2.11
C ASP A 92 5.49 15.67 1.75
N CYS A 93 5.06 14.65 2.48
CA CYS A 93 5.35 13.25 2.23
C CYS A 93 4.38 12.34 3.01
N GLY A 94 4.47 11.04 2.75
CA GLY A 94 3.78 9.99 3.50
C GLY A 94 4.72 8.90 4.00
N ALA A 95 4.31 8.23 5.06
CA ALA A 95 4.94 7.01 5.56
C ALA A 95 3.89 5.90 5.67
N MET A 96 4.18 4.74 5.10
CA MET A 96 3.36 3.54 5.25
C MET A 96 4.12 2.50 6.07
N ILE A 97 3.53 2.07 7.18
CA ILE A 97 4.09 1.07 8.08
C ILE A 97 3.54 -0.30 7.72
N SER A 98 4.31 -1.07 6.96
CA SER A 98 3.97 -2.42 6.55
C SER A 98 5.17 -3.15 5.92
N ALA A 99 5.14 -4.48 5.99
CA ALA A 99 5.98 -5.37 5.18
C ALA A 99 5.20 -6.13 4.09
N SER A 100 4.06 -5.62 3.63
CA SER A 100 3.24 -6.22 2.54
C SER A 100 2.85 -7.67 2.88
N HIS A 101 3.20 -8.64 2.05
CA HIS A 101 2.91 -10.07 2.16
C HIS A 101 3.78 -10.82 3.20
N ASN A 102 4.75 -10.19 3.85
CA ASN A 102 5.60 -10.86 4.83
C ASN A 102 4.81 -11.34 6.06
N PRO A 103 5.31 -12.33 6.83
CA PRO A 103 4.69 -12.77 8.09
C PRO A 103 4.69 -11.67 9.17
N TYR A 104 3.80 -11.76 10.17
CA TYR A 104 3.51 -10.68 11.14
C TYR A 104 4.70 -10.14 11.95
N TRP A 105 5.75 -10.95 12.17
CA TRP A 105 6.95 -10.54 12.89
C TRP A 105 7.84 -9.57 12.10
N ASP A 106 7.72 -9.55 10.77
CA ASP A 106 8.36 -8.54 9.93
C ASP A 106 7.54 -7.24 9.93
N ASN A 107 8.20 -6.10 9.76
CA ASN A 107 7.53 -4.86 9.43
C ASN A 107 8.43 -3.99 8.52
N GLY A 108 7.91 -2.86 8.06
CA GLY A 108 8.66 -1.94 7.23
C GLY A 108 8.13 -0.53 7.29
N ILE A 109 8.95 0.45 6.87
CA ILE A 109 8.54 1.83 6.64
C ILE A 109 8.82 2.20 5.19
N LYS A 110 7.76 2.37 4.40
CA LYS A 110 7.83 2.88 3.02
C LYS A 110 7.66 4.40 3.04
N LEU A 111 8.55 5.14 2.39
CA LEU A 111 8.44 6.59 2.25
C LEU A 111 7.87 6.95 0.88
N ILE A 112 6.92 7.88 0.90
CA ILE A 112 6.16 8.33 -0.27
C ILE A 112 6.38 9.84 -0.42
N ASN A 113 6.76 10.31 -1.61
CA ASN A 113 6.98 11.74 -1.88
C ASN A 113 5.64 12.49 -2.07
N SER A 114 5.70 13.81 -2.23
CA SER A 114 4.52 14.68 -2.40
C SER A 114 3.66 14.32 -3.62
N ASP A 115 4.22 13.66 -4.63
CA ASP A 115 3.51 13.23 -5.83
C ASP A 115 2.79 11.88 -5.66
N GLY A 116 2.92 11.26 -4.48
CA GLY A 116 2.36 9.94 -4.19
C GLY A 116 3.19 8.78 -4.74
N GLU A 117 4.43 9.03 -5.12
CA GLU A 117 5.37 8.05 -5.67
C GLU A 117 6.36 7.57 -4.60
N LYS A 118 7.15 6.54 -4.93
CA LYS A 118 8.25 6.10 -4.05
C LYS A 118 9.25 7.25 -3.88
N MET A 119 9.71 7.47 -2.65
CA MET A 119 10.67 8.52 -2.31
C MET A 119 11.96 8.44 -3.14
N GLU A 120 12.52 9.58 -3.53
CA GLU A 120 13.73 9.64 -4.36
C GLU A 120 14.96 9.09 -3.63
N ASP A 121 15.86 8.41 -4.37
CA ASP A 121 17.09 7.86 -3.82
C ASP A 121 17.94 8.87 -3.05
N ALA A 122 17.99 10.11 -3.53
CA ALA A 122 18.76 11.16 -2.87
C ALA A 122 18.22 11.48 -1.46
N VAL A 123 16.90 11.39 -1.26
CA VAL A 123 16.27 11.59 0.05
C VAL A 123 16.45 10.35 0.92
N ILE A 124 16.31 9.15 0.34
CA ILE A 124 16.58 7.88 1.03
C ILE A 124 18.02 7.84 1.55
N ALA A 125 19.01 8.20 0.73
CA ALA A 125 20.42 8.23 1.13
C ALA A 125 20.67 9.22 2.29
N ARG A 126 19.98 10.36 2.30
CA ARG A 126 20.02 11.32 3.41
C ARG A 126 19.39 10.76 4.69
N ALA A 127 18.27 10.04 4.56
CA ALA A 127 17.63 9.37 5.68
C ALA A 127 18.55 8.32 6.31
N GLU A 128 19.20 7.48 5.49
CA GLU A 128 20.17 6.48 5.96
C GLU A 128 21.36 7.13 6.68
N ALA A 129 21.93 8.18 6.09
CA ALA A 129 23.01 8.93 6.73
C ALA A 129 22.58 9.52 8.09
N PHE A 130 21.34 10.00 8.20
CA PHE A 130 20.78 10.52 9.46
C PHE A 130 20.57 9.41 10.51
N LEU A 131 20.16 8.21 10.10
CA LEU A 131 19.99 7.06 11.00
C LEU A 131 21.32 6.65 11.66
N ASP A 132 22.41 6.66 10.88
CA ASP A 132 23.76 6.30 11.33
C ASP A 132 24.46 7.40 12.13
N ALA A 133 24.12 8.66 11.88
CA ALA A 133 24.71 9.79 12.58
C ALA A 133 24.18 9.97 14.01
N GLU A 134 24.94 10.76 14.79
CA GLU A 134 24.41 11.37 15.99
C GLU A 134 23.32 12.38 15.61
N ASP A 135 22.19 12.33 16.30
CA ASP A 135 21.03 13.15 15.99
C ASP A 135 21.27 14.59 16.44
N THR A 136 21.64 15.44 15.49
CA THR A 136 21.86 16.88 15.72
C THR A 136 20.68 17.74 15.31
N ALA A 137 19.53 17.17 14.95
CA ALA A 137 18.37 17.96 14.56
C ALA A 137 17.85 18.74 15.78
N PRO A 138 17.50 20.04 15.63
CA PRO A 138 17.04 20.83 16.76
C PRO A 138 15.70 20.29 17.28
N TYR A 139 15.57 20.18 18.60
CA TYR A 139 14.28 19.91 19.22
C TYR A 139 13.38 21.14 19.12
N ALA A 140 12.18 20.94 18.58
CA ALA A 140 11.13 21.94 18.62
C ALA A 140 10.74 22.21 20.08
N GLN A 141 10.51 23.49 20.40
CA GLN A 141 10.19 23.93 21.76
C GLN A 141 8.93 24.77 21.76
N ARG A 142 8.19 24.69 22.87
CA ARG A 142 7.00 25.53 23.13
C ARG A 142 5.99 25.43 21.99
N GLU A 143 5.58 26.57 21.44
CA GLU A 143 4.61 26.65 20.36
C GLU A 143 5.10 25.96 19.09
N ARG A 144 6.40 25.72 18.90
CA ARG A 144 6.95 25.06 17.71
C ARG A 144 6.83 23.54 17.73
N ILE A 145 6.48 22.91 18.86
CA ILE A 145 6.26 21.46 18.93
C ILE A 145 5.12 21.08 17.96
N GLY A 146 5.33 20.03 17.17
CA GLY A 146 4.34 19.54 16.22
C GLY A 146 3.21 18.77 16.90
N ARG A 147 2.16 18.45 16.15
CA ARG A 147 0.98 17.74 16.68
C ARG A 147 0.73 16.43 15.95
N VAL A 148 0.25 15.44 16.70
CA VAL A 148 -0.39 14.26 16.12
C VAL A 148 -1.87 14.60 15.90
N ILE A 149 -2.37 14.36 14.70
CA ILE A 149 -3.71 14.72 14.27
C ILE A 149 -4.39 13.46 13.76
N ASP A 150 -5.55 13.12 14.35
CA ASP A 150 -6.40 12.07 13.79
C ASP A 150 -6.96 12.54 12.43
N TYR A 151 -6.66 11.77 11.39
CA TYR A 151 -7.01 12.10 10.02
C TYR A 151 -7.69 10.93 9.27
N ALA A 152 -8.52 10.15 9.97
CA ALA A 152 -9.31 9.07 9.36
C ALA A 152 -10.16 9.53 8.14
N ALA A 153 -10.49 10.82 8.05
CA ALA A 153 -11.20 11.40 6.91
C ALA A 153 -10.44 11.25 5.57
N GLY A 154 -9.10 11.28 5.56
CA GLY A 154 -8.30 11.08 4.34
C GLY A 154 -8.53 9.69 3.74
N ARG A 155 -8.50 8.65 4.58
CA ARG A 155 -8.83 7.28 4.19
C ARG A 155 -10.24 7.15 3.62
N ASN A 156 -11.23 7.84 4.21
CA ASN A 156 -12.60 7.81 3.72
C ASN A 156 -12.73 8.46 2.33
N ARG A 157 -11.94 9.50 2.04
CA ARG A 157 -11.88 10.09 0.70
C ARG A 157 -11.26 9.15 -0.32
N TYR A 158 -10.24 8.37 0.05
CA TYR A 158 -9.71 7.31 -0.81
C TYR A 158 -10.78 6.25 -1.13
N VAL A 159 -11.56 5.81 -0.14
CA VAL A 159 -12.69 4.88 -0.37
C VAL A 159 -13.73 5.49 -1.32
N GLY A 160 -14.09 6.76 -1.12
CA GLY A 160 -15.00 7.48 -2.01
C GLY A 160 -14.46 7.59 -3.45
N TYR A 161 -13.16 7.82 -3.60
CA TYR A 161 -12.50 7.82 -4.91
C TYR A 161 -12.59 6.46 -5.59
N LEU A 162 -12.27 5.36 -4.90
CA LEU A 162 -12.41 4.00 -5.45
C LEU A 162 -13.84 3.71 -5.92
N ILE A 163 -14.84 4.09 -5.14
CA ILE A 163 -16.26 3.94 -5.51
C ILE A 163 -16.58 4.76 -6.77
N SER A 164 -16.05 5.98 -6.87
CA SER A 164 -16.29 6.87 -8.03
C SER A 164 -15.70 6.36 -9.35
N LEU A 165 -14.75 5.43 -9.31
CA LEU A 165 -14.17 4.83 -10.51
C LEU A 165 -15.13 3.86 -11.21
N ALA A 166 -16.11 3.30 -10.49
CA ALA A 166 -17.07 2.40 -11.07
C ALA A 166 -18.09 3.17 -11.92
N THR A 167 -18.29 2.72 -13.16
CA THR A 167 -19.25 3.33 -14.09
C THR A 167 -20.68 2.77 -13.95
N HIS A 168 -20.81 1.63 -13.29
CA HIS A 168 -22.06 0.90 -13.11
C HIS A 168 -22.10 0.25 -11.73
N SER A 169 -23.32 -0.07 -11.25
CA SER A 169 -23.50 -0.90 -10.07
C SER A 169 -23.16 -2.36 -10.35
N TYR A 170 -22.62 -3.05 -9.36
CA TYR A 170 -22.35 -4.50 -9.35
C TYR A 170 -23.51 -5.30 -8.73
N LYS A 171 -24.74 -4.77 -8.78
CA LYS A 171 -25.93 -5.46 -8.29
C LYS A 171 -26.10 -6.83 -8.96
N GLY A 172 -26.29 -7.85 -8.13
CA GLY A 172 -26.45 -9.24 -8.59
C GLY A 172 -25.13 -9.96 -8.89
N VAL A 173 -23.98 -9.31 -8.68
CA VAL A 173 -22.66 -9.94 -8.75
C VAL A 173 -22.25 -10.38 -7.33
N ARG A 174 -21.88 -11.65 -7.19
CA ARG A 174 -21.39 -12.25 -5.96
C ARG A 174 -19.86 -12.27 -5.98
N VAL A 175 -19.25 -11.50 -5.08
CA VAL A 175 -17.80 -11.26 -5.03
C VAL A 175 -17.22 -11.88 -3.76
N GLY A 176 -16.18 -12.70 -3.94
CA GLY A 176 -15.34 -13.21 -2.86
C GLY A 176 -14.15 -12.30 -2.60
N LEU A 177 -13.83 -12.02 -1.33
CA LEU A 177 -12.66 -11.26 -0.93
C LEU A 177 -11.83 -12.07 0.06
N ASP A 178 -10.53 -12.20 -0.20
CA ASP A 178 -9.55 -12.55 0.84
C ASP A 178 -8.74 -11.30 1.17
N CYS A 179 -8.96 -10.79 2.38
CA CYS A 179 -8.34 -9.55 2.84
C CYS A 179 -7.00 -9.77 3.56
N ALA A 180 -6.47 -11.00 3.56
CA ALA A 180 -5.16 -11.36 4.15
C ALA A 180 -4.98 -11.02 5.64
N ASN A 181 -6.08 -10.81 6.36
CA ASN A 181 -6.15 -10.13 7.66
C ASN A 181 -5.35 -8.82 7.68
N GLY A 182 -5.21 -8.16 6.52
CA GLY A 182 -4.44 -6.97 6.30
C GLY A 182 -5.30 -5.72 6.26
N SER A 183 -4.74 -4.67 5.65
CA SER A 183 -5.33 -3.34 5.53
C SER A 183 -6.70 -3.27 4.84
N THR A 184 -7.04 -4.25 3.99
CA THR A 184 -8.33 -4.32 3.28
C THR A 184 -9.46 -4.93 4.10
N TRP A 185 -9.19 -5.45 5.31
CA TRP A 185 -10.18 -6.19 6.12
C TRP A 185 -11.53 -5.47 6.30
N GLN A 186 -11.51 -4.14 6.46
CA GLN A 186 -12.72 -3.30 6.49
C GLN A 186 -13.00 -2.61 5.15
N LEU A 187 -11.94 -2.15 4.45
CA LEU A 187 -12.07 -1.26 3.29
C LEU A 187 -12.61 -2.02 2.07
N GLY A 188 -12.12 -3.22 1.81
CA GLY A 188 -12.49 -4.01 0.63
C GLY A 188 -13.99 -4.30 0.61
N GLU A 189 -14.51 -4.84 1.72
CA GLU A 189 -15.92 -5.15 1.86
C GLU A 189 -16.81 -3.90 1.71
N SER A 190 -16.39 -2.78 2.32
CA SER A 190 -17.13 -1.51 2.24
C SER A 190 -17.24 -0.98 0.81
N VAL A 191 -16.16 -1.04 0.02
CA VAL A 191 -16.14 -0.58 -1.37
C VAL A 191 -17.08 -1.42 -2.24
N PHE A 192 -16.94 -2.75 -2.21
CA PHE A 192 -17.77 -3.62 -3.07
C PHE A 192 -19.25 -3.59 -2.68
N LYS A 193 -19.58 -3.52 -1.38
CA LYS A 193 -20.97 -3.35 -0.92
C LYS A 193 -21.57 -2.02 -1.36
N ALA A 194 -20.80 -0.92 -1.29
CA ALA A 194 -21.26 0.39 -1.75
C ALA A 194 -21.57 0.40 -3.26
N LEU A 195 -20.88 -0.44 -4.04
CA LEU A 195 -21.14 -0.64 -5.47
C LEU A 195 -22.32 -1.59 -5.75
N GLY A 196 -22.90 -2.20 -4.72
CA GLY A 196 -24.10 -3.04 -4.81
C GLY A 196 -23.83 -4.54 -4.96
N ALA A 197 -22.58 -4.99 -4.86
CA ALA A 197 -22.24 -6.41 -4.92
C ALA A 197 -22.70 -7.16 -3.65
N GLU A 198 -22.94 -8.46 -3.81
CA GLU A 198 -23.07 -9.41 -2.70
C GLU A 198 -21.67 -9.89 -2.31
N VAL A 199 -21.22 -9.54 -1.11
CA VAL A 199 -19.80 -9.72 -0.72
C VAL A 199 -19.65 -10.83 0.32
N TYR A 200 -18.71 -11.73 0.03
CA TYR A 200 -18.28 -12.82 0.92
C TYR A 200 -16.82 -12.61 1.24
N ALA A 201 -16.45 -12.50 2.51
CA ALA A 201 -15.08 -12.18 2.90
C ALA A 201 -14.48 -13.25 3.83
N VAL A 202 -13.21 -13.56 3.59
CA VAL A 202 -12.33 -14.35 4.45
C VAL A 202 -11.07 -13.54 4.74
N GLY A 203 -10.29 -13.95 5.74
CA GLY A 203 -9.10 -13.19 6.14
C GLY A 203 -9.44 -11.74 6.50
N ASN A 204 -10.56 -11.50 7.20
CA ASN A 204 -11.04 -10.16 7.55
C ASN A 204 -11.22 -9.95 9.06
N ARG A 205 -10.48 -10.70 9.88
CA ARG A 205 -10.52 -10.61 11.35
C ARG A 205 -9.10 -10.48 11.91
N PRO A 206 -8.42 -9.35 11.65
CA PRO A 206 -7.07 -9.14 12.16
C PRO A 206 -7.01 -9.16 13.69
N ASP A 207 -6.00 -9.83 14.24
CA ASP A 207 -5.71 -9.85 15.68
C ASP A 207 -4.32 -9.27 16.02
N GLY A 208 -3.55 -8.86 15.01
CA GLY A 208 -2.19 -8.34 15.16
C GLY A 208 -1.09 -9.34 14.81
N GLU A 209 -1.42 -10.63 14.73
CA GLU A 209 -0.48 -11.75 14.53
C GLU A 209 -0.86 -12.61 13.31
N ASN A 210 -2.10 -12.55 12.83
CA ASN A 210 -2.63 -13.40 11.77
C ASN A 210 -2.60 -12.80 10.35
N ILE A 211 -1.90 -11.67 10.14
CA ILE A 211 -1.73 -11.08 8.81
C ILE A 211 -0.97 -12.04 7.89
N ASN A 212 -1.47 -12.24 6.67
CA ASN A 212 -0.96 -13.17 5.65
C ASN A 212 -0.81 -14.64 6.11
N LEU A 213 -1.33 -15.01 7.29
CA LEU A 213 -1.23 -16.37 7.81
C LEU A 213 -2.20 -17.28 7.04
N ASP A 214 -1.66 -18.12 6.17
CA ASP A 214 -2.41 -19.05 5.33
C ASP A 214 -3.56 -18.37 4.54
N CYS A 215 -3.44 -17.09 4.22
CA CYS A 215 -4.43 -16.30 3.48
C CYS A 215 -3.78 -15.23 2.60
N GLY A 216 -4.60 -14.58 1.78
CA GLY A 216 -4.19 -13.49 0.90
C GLY A 216 -3.59 -13.96 -0.42
N SER A 217 -3.01 -13.02 -1.17
CA SER A 217 -2.53 -13.25 -2.54
C SER A 217 -1.40 -14.29 -2.66
N THR A 218 -0.69 -14.61 -1.57
CA THR A 218 0.34 -15.66 -1.55
C THR A 218 -0.20 -17.04 -1.17
N HIS A 219 -1.43 -17.13 -0.65
CA HIS A 219 -2.12 -18.35 -0.21
C HIS A 219 -3.56 -18.35 -0.73
N ILE A 220 -3.70 -18.64 -2.02
CA ILE A 220 -4.94 -18.43 -2.78
C ILE A 220 -6.02 -19.48 -2.50
N GLU A 221 -5.66 -20.59 -1.85
CA GLU A 221 -6.49 -21.78 -1.69
C GLU A 221 -7.79 -21.49 -0.94
N ASN A 222 -7.74 -20.59 0.05
CA ASN A 222 -8.91 -20.18 0.81
C ASN A 222 -9.92 -19.41 -0.04
N LEU A 223 -9.44 -18.53 -0.92
CA LEU A 223 -10.31 -17.82 -1.86
C LEU A 223 -10.90 -18.77 -2.91
N GLN A 224 -10.10 -19.71 -3.45
CA GLN A 224 -10.61 -20.71 -4.39
C GLN A 224 -11.73 -21.54 -3.77
N ARG A 225 -11.56 -21.98 -2.53
CA ARG A 225 -12.59 -22.70 -1.78
C ARG A 225 -13.84 -21.84 -1.59
N LEU A 226 -13.67 -20.58 -1.14
CA LEU A 226 -14.77 -19.64 -0.93
C LEU A 226 -15.60 -19.45 -2.20
N VAL A 227 -14.93 -19.26 -3.35
CA VAL A 227 -15.59 -19.09 -4.66
C VAL A 227 -16.38 -20.32 -5.05
N LEU A 228 -15.78 -21.51 -4.97
CA LEU A 228 -16.44 -22.76 -5.39
C LEU A 228 -17.61 -23.14 -4.46
N GLU A 229 -17.43 -23.05 -3.15
CA GLU A 229 -18.44 -23.44 -2.16
C GLU A 229 -19.68 -22.52 -2.16
N ASN A 230 -19.49 -21.24 -2.46
CA ASN A 230 -20.58 -20.26 -2.49
C ASN A 230 -21.04 -19.93 -3.92
N HIS A 231 -20.49 -20.64 -4.92
CA HIS A 231 -20.76 -20.44 -6.34
C HIS A 231 -20.58 -18.97 -6.78
N LEU A 232 -19.54 -18.29 -6.29
CA LEU A 232 -19.31 -16.86 -6.54
C LEU A 232 -18.94 -16.61 -8.00
N ASP A 233 -19.20 -15.39 -8.47
CA ASP A 233 -18.94 -15.01 -9.87
C ASP A 233 -17.47 -14.62 -10.08
N VAL A 234 -16.81 -14.11 -9.03
CA VAL A 234 -15.38 -13.77 -9.03
C VAL A 234 -14.86 -13.65 -7.59
N GLY A 235 -13.57 -13.95 -7.39
CA GLY A 235 -12.86 -13.70 -6.13
C GLY A 235 -11.65 -12.78 -6.33
N PHE A 236 -11.31 -11.99 -5.30
CA PHE A 236 -10.07 -11.19 -5.24
C PHE A 236 -9.34 -11.41 -3.91
N ALA A 237 -8.05 -11.76 -4.00
CA ALA A 237 -7.15 -11.89 -2.86
C ALA A 237 -6.15 -10.74 -2.88
N PHE A 238 -6.08 -10.02 -1.77
CA PHE A 238 -5.10 -8.96 -1.54
C PHE A 238 -3.93 -9.47 -0.70
N ASP A 239 -2.84 -8.73 -0.61
CA ASP A 239 -1.83 -8.92 0.43
C ASP A 239 -2.01 -7.96 1.60
N GLY A 240 -1.15 -8.06 2.62
CA GLY A 240 -1.26 -7.34 3.88
C GLY A 240 -1.49 -5.82 3.77
N ASP A 241 -0.84 -5.14 2.82
CA ASP A 241 -1.01 -3.69 2.58
C ASP A 241 -1.74 -3.34 1.27
N ALA A 242 -2.20 -4.37 0.55
CA ALA A 242 -3.01 -4.27 -0.65
C ALA A 242 -2.41 -3.40 -1.75
N ASP A 243 -1.11 -3.58 -2.00
CA ASP A 243 -0.48 -3.16 -3.25
C ASP A 243 -0.52 -4.27 -4.32
N ARG A 244 -0.92 -5.50 -3.94
CA ARG A 244 -1.12 -6.64 -4.86
C ARG A 244 -2.56 -7.13 -4.89
N CYS A 245 -2.92 -7.71 -6.02
CA CYS A 245 -4.20 -8.40 -6.22
C CYS A 245 -4.01 -9.62 -7.11
N ILE A 246 -4.59 -10.74 -6.69
CA ILE A 246 -4.78 -11.95 -7.52
C ILE A 246 -6.26 -12.26 -7.53
N ALA A 247 -6.79 -12.67 -8.68
CA ALA A 247 -8.19 -13.02 -8.82
C ALA A 247 -8.39 -14.54 -8.94
N VAL A 248 -9.62 -14.98 -8.70
CA VAL A 248 -10.10 -16.33 -8.92
C VAL A 248 -11.39 -16.26 -9.74
N ASP A 249 -11.46 -17.02 -10.83
CA ASP A 249 -12.67 -17.08 -11.67
C ASP A 249 -13.76 -17.96 -11.06
N GLU A 250 -14.94 -17.99 -11.68
CA GLU A 250 -16.12 -18.75 -11.22
C GLU A 250 -15.90 -20.27 -11.15
N LYS A 251 -14.83 -20.77 -11.80
CA LYS A 251 -14.42 -22.18 -11.81
C LYS A 251 -13.29 -22.46 -10.83
N GLY A 252 -12.99 -21.51 -9.96
CA GLY A 252 -11.93 -21.63 -8.97
C GLY A 252 -10.53 -21.57 -9.57
N GLN A 253 -10.35 -21.10 -10.80
CA GLN A 253 -9.03 -21.00 -11.42
C GLN A 253 -8.35 -19.67 -11.07
N VAL A 254 -7.06 -19.73 -10.79
CA VAL A 254 -6.27 -18.53 -10.47
C VAL A 254 -6.09 -17.66 -11.71
N VAL A 255 -6.36 -16.37 -11.53
CA VAL A 255 -6.13 -15.30 -12.50
C VAL A 255 -5.05 -14.39 -11.92
N ASN A 256 -3.79 -14.68 -12.29
CA ASN A 256 -2.61 -13.96 -11.81
C ASN A 256 -2.45 -12.57 -12.47
N GLY A 257 -1.41 -11.84 -12.04
CA GLY A 257 -1.12 -10.48 -12.53
C GLY A 257 -1.05 -10.36 -14.06
N ASP A 258 -0.40 -11.30 -14.75
CA ASP A 258 -0.33 -11.30 -16.22
C ASP A 258 -1.71 -11.39 -16.87
N ARG A 259 -2.58 -12.27 -16.36
CA ARG A 259 -3.95 -12.43 -16.86
C ARG A 259 -4.80 -11.19 -16.55
N ILE A 260 -4.65 -10.60 -15.37
CA ILE A 260 -5.32 -9.36 -14.99
C ILE A 260 -4.90 -8.22 -15.94
N MET A 261 -3.60 -8.05 -16.17
CA MET A 261 -3.07 -7.05 -17.12
C MET A 261 -3.62 -7.27 -18.53
N TYR A 262 -3.68 -8.51 -19.01
CA TYR A 262 -4.28 -8.82 -20.31
C TYR A 262 -5.76 -8.43 -20.40
N VAL A 263 -6.56 -8.72 -19.36
CA VAL A 263 -7.98 -8.34 -19.32
C VAL A 263 -8.14 -6.82 -19.44
N TYR A 264 -7.39 -6.04 -18.66
CA TYR A 264 -7.43 -4.59 -18.73
C TYR A 264 -6.94 -4.05 -20.07
N ALA A 265 -5.79 -4.52 -20.57
CA ALA A 265 -5.22 -4.09 -21.85
C ALA A 265 -6.18 -4.38 -23.01
N SER A 266 -6.75 -5.59 -23.08
CA SER A 266 -7.72 -5.96 -24.11
C SER A 266 -8.98 -5.11 -24.02
N TYR A 267 -9.51 -4.87 -22.82
CA TYR A 267 -10.70 -4.03 -22.61
C TYR A 267 -10.44 -2.59 -23.07
N MET A 268 -9.36 -1.97 -22.58
CA MET A 268 -8.99 -0.60 -22.93
C MET A 268 -8.73 -0.45 -24.44
N ASN A 269 -8.01 -1.40 -25.06
CA ASN A 269 -7.73 -1.37 -26.50
C ASN A 269 -9.03 -1.43 -27.33
N SER A 270 -9.95 -2.35 -27.00
CA SER A 270 -11.26 -2.46 -27.69
C SER A 270 -12.14 -1.21 -27.58
N ARG A 271 -11.87 -0.34 -26.59
CA ARG A 271 -12.58 0.91 -26.35
C ARG A 271 -11.83 2.13 -26.88
N GLY A 272 -10.66 1.95 -27.50
CA GLY A 272 -9.79 3.04 -27.94
C GLY A 272 -9.19 3.86 -26.78
N LEU A 273 -9.17 3.32 -25.56
CA LEU A 273 -8.64 3.99 -24.37
C LEU A 273 -7.12 3.81 -24.21
N MET A 274 -6.49 3.03 -25.09
CA MET A 274 -5.06 2.76 -25.05
C MET A 274 -4.22 3.67 -25.94
N GLU A 275 -4.79 4.50 -26.82
CA GLU A 275 -4.05 5.32 -27.80
C GLU A 275 -2.83 4.57 -28.41
N ASN A 276 -1.60 5.04 -28.14
CA ASN A 276 -0.31 4.42 -28.52
C ASN A 276 0.41 3.75 -27.33
N SER A 277 -0.33 3.44 -26.27
CA SER A 277 0.22 2.98 -25.00
C SER A 277 0.62 1.51 -25.07
N HIS A 278 1.64 1.18 -24.29
CA HIS A 278 2.20 -0.17 -24.19
C HIS A 278 1.82 -0.78 -22.84
N VAL A 279 1.78 -2.11 -22.75
CA VAL A 279 1.77 -2.79 -21.45
C VAL A 279 3.21 -2.91 -20.96
N VAL A 280 3.53 -2.29 -19.83
CA VAL A 280 4.87 -2.39 -19.21
C VAL A 280 4.86 -3.55 -18.23
N THR A 281 5.87 -4.42 -18.34
CA THR A 281 6.03 -5.62 -17.50
C THR A 281 7.47 -5.77 -17.08
N THR A 282 7.75 -6.56 -16.04
CA THR A 282 9.12 -7.02 -15.79
C THR A 282 9.44 -8.20 -16.70
N VAL A 283 10.72 -8.54 -16.83
CA VAL A 283 11.20 -9.75 -17.54
C VAL A 283 10.62 -11.07 -17.00
N MET A 284 9.96 -11.06 -15.83
CA MET A 284 9.36 -12.25 -15.22
C MET A 284 7.97 -12.61 -15.77
N SER A 285 7.31 -11.71 -16.52
CA SER A 285 6.00 -11.99 -17.11
C SER A 285 6.07 -13.12 -18.15
N ASN A 286 5.02 -13.93 -18.19
CA ASN A 286 4.97 -15.13 -19.01
C ASN A 286 4.95 -14.82 -20.51
N MET A 287 5.65 -15.63 -21.33
CA MET A 287 5.63 -15.49 -22.80
C MET A 287 4.23 -15.52 -23.43
N GLY A 288 3.28 -16.22 -22.79
CA GLY A 288 1.90 -16.28 -23.23
C GLY A 288 1.19 -14.92 -23.18
N LEU A 289 1.56 -14.02 -22.26
CA LEU A 289 1.03 -12.65 -22.22
C LEU A 289 1.42 -11.89 -23.48
N TYR A 290 2.71 -11.87 -23.81
CA TYR A 290 3.23 -11.17 -24.99
C TYR A 290 2.62 -11.70 -26.29
N ALA A 291 2.55 -13.04 -26.44
CA ALA A 291 1.91 -13.65 -27.61
C ALA A 291 0.42 -13.31 -27.73
N ALA A 292 -0.27 -13.06 -26.61
CA ALA A 292 -1.66 -12.63 -26.61
C ALA A 292 -1.80 -11.13 -26.95
N LEU A 293 -0.89 -10.29 -26.46
CA LEU A 293 -0.83 -8.86 -26.80
C LEU A 293 -0.52 -8.63 -28.29
N ASP A 294 0.43 -9.39 -28.86
CA ASP A 294 0.79 -9.33 -30.28
C ASP A 294 -0.43 -9.61 -31.18
N ARG A 295 -1.28 -10.57 -30.81
CA ARG A 295 -2.52 -10.89 -31.54
C ARG A 295 -3.55 -9.76 -31.53
N LEU A 296 -3.51 -8.90 -30.51
CA LEU A 296 -4.37 -7.72 -30.37
C LEU A 296 -3.74 -6.44 -30.93
N GLY A 297 -2.49 -6.53 -31.44
CA GLY A 297 -1.73 -5.37 -31.89
C GLY A 297 -1.34 -4.41 -30.76
N ILE A 298 -1.26 -4.89 -29.52
CA ILE A 298 -0.90 -4.09 -28.34
C ILE A 298 0.61 -4.20 -28.13
N GLY A 299 1.32 -3.07 -28.12
CA GLY A 299 2.75 -3.03 -27.81
C GLY A 299 3.04 -3.31 -26.34
N TYR A 300 4.27 -3.73 -26.02
CA TYR A 300 4.72 -3.95 -24.66
C TYR A 300 6.20 -3.60 -24.47
N GLU A 301 6.56 -3.27 -23.23
CA GLU A 301 7.93 -3.01 -22.80
C GLU A 301 8.32 -3.94 -21.65
N LYS A 302 9.61 -4.26 -21.56
CA LYS A 302 10.15 -5.14 -20.52
C LYS A 302 11.21 -4.40 -19.71
N THR A 303 11.06 -4.43 -18.39
CA THR A 303 11.99 -3.81 -17.44
C THR A 303 12.62 -4.87 -16.54
N ASP A 304 13.63 -4.47 -15.77
CA ASP A 304 14.19 -5.29 -14.69
C ASP A 304 13.14 -5.60 -13.62
N VAL A 305 13.44 -6.59 -12.77
CA VAL A 305 12.53 -7.03 -11.70
C VAL A 305 12.49 -6.03 -10.56
N GLY A 306 11.29 -5.54 -10.26
CA GLY A 306 10.98 -4.61 -9.17
C GLY A 306 9.96 -3.58 -9.63
N ASP A 307 9.22 -2.96 -8.70
CA ASP A 307 8.18 -1.99 -9.08
C ASP A 307 8.73 -0.59 -9.43
N ARG A 308 10.06 -0.39 -9.40
CA ARG A 308 10.71 0.91 -9.61
C ARG A 308 11.32 1.03 -10.99
#